data_AF-A0A2N7R248-F1
#
_entry.id   AF-A0A2N7R248-F1
#
_cell.length_a   1.000
_cell.length_b   1.000
_cell.length_c   1.000
_cell.angle_alpha   90.00
_cell.angle_beta   90.00
_cell.angle_gamma   90.00
#
_symmetry.space_group_name_H-M   'P 1'
#
loop_
_entity.id
_entity.type
_entity.pdbx_description
1 polymer ?
#
loop_
_entity_poly.entity_id
_entity_poly.type
_entity_poly.pdbx_seq_one_letter_code
_entity_poly.pdbx_strand_id
1 'polypeptide(L)'
;MLHVPDGYTAARDALLTLPTGQQLLHSVRMANARAIISHDLNGAYGRTVDALTIHLTPQFDQLSLPQKACIIAHELTHAHDLSFANLNAEDYRDSRGLGDTEINAHFNQGQVLREFRSARARFAGPDALAIDAACAGVTVFGRSVGWITRADVVSHLANGMYAGHVVGWRLGAGIYSDDMYTSAARPFHCDENWHTFRRVLPVEEEGEVEEIHV
;
A
#
# COMPACT_ATOMS: atom_id res chain seq x y z
N MET A 1 8.30 -8.68 -14.67
CA MET A 1 7.31 -9.19 -13.70
C MET A 1 8.07 -9.47 -12.41
N LEU A 2 7.53 -9.06 -11.25
CA LEU A 2 8.22 -9.17 -9.96
C LEU A 2 8.74 -10.60 -9.71
N HIS A 3 10.05 -10.73 -9.51
CA HIS A 3 10.64 -11.97 -9.03
C HIS A 3 10.45 -12.08 -7.51
N VAL A 4 9.94 -13.21 -7.02
CA VAL A 4 9.78 -13.47 -5.57
C VAL A 4 10.44 -14.78 -5.18
N PRO A 5 10.89 -14.95 -3.92
CA PRO A 5 11.39 -16.23 -3.42
C PRO A 5 10.30 -17.31 -3.43
N ASP A 6 10.68 -18.59 -3.55
CA ASP A 6 9.75 -19.72 -3.74
C ASP A 6 8.57 -19.76 -2.74
N GLY A 7 8.83 -19.47 -1.46
CA GLY A 7 7.80 -19.43 -0.40
C GLY A 7 6.70 -18.37 -0.60
N TYR A 8 6.87 -17.46 -1.56
CA TYR A 8 5.96 -16.37 -1.92
C TYR A 8 5.38 -16.52 -3.34
N THR A 9 5.84 -17.49 -4.13
CA THR A 9 5.40 -17.68 -5.52
C THR A 9 3.88 -17.81 -5.65
N ALA A 10 3.26 -18.67 -4.84
CA ALA A 10 1.80 -18.85 -4.85
C ALA A 10 1.05 -17.54 -4.50
N ALA A 11 1.61 -16.72 -3.61
CA ALA A 11 1.02 -15.45 -3.21
C ALA A 11 1.10 -14.39 -4.33
N ARG A 12 2.24 -14.31 -5.04
CA ARG A 12 2.37 -13.49 -6.24
C ARG A 12 1.36 -13.92 -7.31
N ASP A 13 1.24 -15.23 -7.55
CA ASP A 13 0.35 -15.75 -8.59
C ASP A 13 -1.12 -15.51 -8.23
N ALA A 14 -1.49 -15.69 -6.97
CA ALA A 14 -2.82 -15.33 -6.46
C ALA A 14 -3.08 -13.82 -6.64
N LEU A 15 -2.10 -12.97 -6.34
CA LEU A 15 -2.19 -11.53 -6.51
C LEU A 15 -2.43 -11.14 -7.99
N LEU A 16 -1.83 -11.84 -8.96
CA LEU A 16 -2.11 -11.65 -10.40
C LEU A 16 -3.54 -12.00 -10.81
N THR A 17 -4.31 -12.71 -9.99
CA THR A 17 -5.73 -12.98 -10.26
C THR A 17 -6.66 -11.83 -9.80
N LEU A 18 -6.11 -10.85 -9.10
CA LEU A 18 -6.84 -9.75 -8.48
C LEU A 18 -6.58 -8.44 -9.25
N PRO A 19 -7.60 -7.57 -9.45
CA PRO A 19 -7.42 -6.31 -10.16
C PRO A 19 -6.30 -5.43 -9.58
N THR A 20 -6.24 -5.29 -8.25
CA THR A 20 -5.20 -4.50 -7.59
C THR A 20 -3.80 -5.07 -7.86
N GLY A 21 -3.68 -6.38 -7.75
CA GLY A 21 -2.42 -7.07 -7.98
C GLY A 21 -1.94 -7.01 -9.42
N GLN A 22 -2.84 -7.10 -10.40
CA GLN A 22 -2.49 -6.98 -11.81
C GLN A 22 -1.86 -5.63 -12.14
N GLN A 23 -2.43 -4.52 -11.65
CA GLN A 23 -1.88 -3.19 -11.97
C GLN A 23 -0.52 -2.98 -11.31
N LEU A 24 -0.36 -3.39 -10.04
CA LEU A 24 0.92 -3.32 -9.33
C LEU A 24 2.01 -4.16 -10.02
N LEU A 25 1.70 -5.43 -10.36
CA LEU A 25 2.69 -6.38 -10.89
C LEU A 25 3.00 -6.21 -12.38
N HIS A 26 2.09 -5.58 -13.15
CA HIS A 26 2.31 -5.29 -14.56
C HIS A 26 2.80 -3.87 -14.84
N SER A 27 2.99 -3.03 -13.81
CA SER A 27 3.64 -1.73 -13.96
C SER A 27 5.02 -1.89 -14.62
N VAL A 28 5.26 -1.17 -15.71
CA VAL A 28 6.53 -1.20 -16.44
C VAL A 28 7.71 -0.79 -15.55
N ARG A 29 7.47 0.12 -14.61
CA ARG A 29 8.48 0.56 -13.63
C ARG A 29 8.91 -0.58 -12.72
N MET A 30 8.00 -1.51 -12.44
CA MET A 30 8.24 -2.68 -11.61
C MET A 30 8.71 -3.90 -12.42
N ALA A 31 8.98 -3.75 -13.72
CA ALA A 31 9.37 -4.87 -14.58
C ALA A 31 10.61 -5.61 -14.06
N ASN A 32 11.54 -4.87 -13.45
CA ASN A 32 12.83 -5.33 -12.92
C ASN A 32 12.87 -5.40 -11.38
N ALA A 33 11.76 -5.15 -10.70
CA ALA A 33 11.72 -5.26 -9.25
C ALA A 33 11.95 -6.72 -8.82
N ARG A 34 12.66 -6.90 -7.71
CA ARG A 34 12.94 -8.20 -7.09
C ARG A 34 12.62 -8.17 -5.60
N ALA A 35 12.00 -9.23 -5.14
CA ALA A 35 11.89 -9.52 -3.73
C ALA A 35 12.95 -10.56 -3.33
N ILE A 36 13.59 -10.35 -2.19
CA ILE A 36 14.56 -11.28 -1.58
C ILE A 36 14.21 -11.53 -0.11
N ILE A 37 14.64 -12.66 0.43
CA ILE A 37 14.47 -12.96 1.85
C ILE A 37 15.50 -12.15 2.65
N SER A 38 15.04 -11.49 3.72
CA SER A 38 15.91 -10.81 4.66
C SER A 38 15.59 -11.18 6.11
N HIS A 39 16.63 -11.47 6.88
CA HIS A 39 16.55 -11.72 8.32
C HIS A 39 16.58 -10.43 9.15
N ASP A 40 16.86 -9.28 8.52
CA ASP A 40 17.01 -7.97 9.18
C ASP A 40 15.79 -7.06 8.96
N LEU A 41 14.64 -7.56 9.39
CA LEU A 41 13.37 -6.83 9.29
C LEU A 41 12.89 -6.25 10.62
N ASN A 42 13.57 -6.52 11.74
CA ASN A 42 13.21 -6.01 13.07
C ASN A 42 11.72 -6.20 13.43
N GLY A 43 11.17 -7.37 13.08
CA GLY A 43 9.76 -7.71 13.34
C GLY A 43 8.77 -7.30 12.25
N ALA A 44 9.21 -6.59 11.21
CA ALA A 44 8.38 -6.33 10.03
C ALA A 44 8.26 -7.60 9.15
N TYR A 45 7.17 -7.71 8.41
CA TYR A 45 6.96 -8.81 7.46
C TYR A 45 7.58 -8.54 6.08
N GLY A 46 7.75 -7.26 5.74
CA GLY A 46 8.40 -6.78 4.53
C GLY A 46 9.12 -5.47 4.79
N ARG A 47 9.97 -5.08 3.85
CA ARG A 47 10.55 -3.74 3.77
C ARG A 47 11.01 -3.44 2.36
N THR A 48 10.62 -2.30 1.83
CA THR A 48 11.14 -1.79 0.57
C THR A 48 12.45 -1.02 0.81
N VAL A 49 13.50 -1.38 0.07
CA VAL A 49 14.85 -0.80 0.19
C VAL A 49 15.11 0.24 -0.89
N ASP A 50 14.52 0.06 -2.06
CA ASP A 50 14.53 1.01 -3.16
C ASP A 50 13.41 0.65 -4.15
N ALA A 51 13.30 1.40 -5.24
CA ALA A 51 12.29 1.19 -6.28
C ALA A 51 12.33 -0.21 -6.93
N LEU A 52 13.41 -0.96 -6.80
CA LEU A 52 13.64 -2.26 -7.43
C LEU A 52 13.89 -3.39 -6.44
N THR A 53 14.07 -3.12 -5.15
CA THR A 53 14.45 -4.11 -4.14
C THR A 53 13.48 -4.12 -2.97
N ILE A 54 12.81 -5.25 -2.79
CA ILE A 54 11.93 -5.54 -1.67
C ILE A 54 12.55 -6.65 -0.82
N HIS A 55 12.56 -6.48 0.49
CA HIS A 55 12.90 -7.50 1.46
C HIS A 55 11.62 -8.13 2.02
N LEU A 56 11.59 -9.45 2.14
CA LEU A 56 10.48 -10.23 2.68
C LEU A 56 10.95 -11.10 3.85
N THR A 57 10.06 -11.35 4.81
CA THR A 57 10.39 -12.17 5.98
C THR A 57 10.67 -13.63 5.61
N PRO A 58 11.64 -14.30 6.25
CA PRO A 58 11.86 -15.74 6.14
C PRO A 58 10.75 -16.56 6.80
N GLN A 59 9.91 -15.96 7.65
CA GLN A 59 8.86 -16.65 8.42
C GLN A 59 7.60 -16.92 7.58
N PHE A 60 7.76 -17.18 6.29
CA PHE A 60 6.64 -17.31 5.36
C PHE A 60 5.74 -18.52 5.67
N ASP A 61 6.24 -19.57 6.31
CA ASP A 61 5.41 -20.73 6.71
C ASP A 61 4.35 -20.39 7.77
N GLN A 62 4.53 -19.29 8.50
CA GLN A 62 3.58 -18.80 9.49
C GLN A 62 2.51 -17.89 8.89
N LEU A 63 2.68 -17.50 7.62
CA LEU A 63 1.82 -16.58 6.91
C LEU A 63 0.90 -17.35 5.98
N SER A 64 -0.38 -17.00 6.00
CA SER A 64 -1.34 -17.50 5.02
C SER A 64 -1.12 -16.87 3.64
N LEU A 65 -1.67 -17.52 2.59
CA LEU A 65 -1.69 -17.00 1.22
C LEU A 65 -2.11 -15.52 1.12
N PRO A 66 -3.28 -15.09 1.65
CA PRO A 66 -3.69 -13.68 1.56
C PRO A 66 -2.77 -12.73 2.33
N GLN A 67 -2.18 -13.15 3.45
CA GLN A 67 -1.21 -12.32 4.19
C GLN A 67 0.08 -12.12 3.39
N LYS A 68 0.62 -13.19 2.79
CA LYS A 68 1.79 -13.08 1.91
C LYS A 68 1.52 -12.14 0.73
N ALA A 69 0.35 -12.26 0.09
CA ALA A 69 -0.03 -11.41 -1.02
C ALA A 69 -0.19 -9.94 -0.61
N CYS A 70 -0.74 -9.70 0.59
CA CYS A 70 -0.82 -8.37 1.19
C CYS A 70 0.55 -7.74 1.42
N ILE A 71 1.50 -8.50 1.98
CA ILE A 71 2.87 -8.03 2.19
C ILE A 71 3.51 -7.67 0.85
N ILE A 72 3.39 -8.54 -0.16
CA ILE A 72 3.89 -8.24 -1.52
C ILE A 72 3.26 -6.95 -2.05
N ALA A 73 1.94 -6.80 -1.98
CA ALA A 73 1.25 -5.63 -2.51
C ALA A 73 1.62 -4.34 -1.77
N HIS A 74 1.76 -4.41 -0.45
CA HIS A 74 2.16 -3.28 0.39
C HIS A 74 3.57 -2.79 0.02
N GLU A 75 4.56 -3.68 0.02
CA GLU A 75 5.93 -3.31 -0.35
C GLU A 75 6.07 -2.93 -1.81
N LEU A 76 5.33 -3.59 -2.71
CA LEU A 76 5.34 -3.22 -4.12
C LEU A 76 4.73 -1.83 -4.34
N THR A 77 3.79 -1.40 -3.50
CA THR A 77 3.27 -0.02 -3.53
C THR A 77 4.37 0.97 -3.15
N HIS A 78 5.15 0.71 -2.10
CA HIS A 78 6.30 1.53 -1.74
C HIS A 78 7.35 1.60 -2.85
N ALA A 79 7.71 0.45 -3.43
CA ALA A 79 8.68 0.39 -4.52
C ALA A 79 8.18 1.18 -5.75
N HIS A 80 6.89 1.06 -6.03
CA HIS A 80 6.23 1.81 -7.08
C HIS A 80 6.34 3.32 -6.82
N ASP A 81 5.95 3.80 -5.63
CA ASP A 81 6.00 5.22 -5.26
C ASP A 81 7.43 5.78 -5.32
N LEU A 82 8.42 5.04 -4.80
CA LEU A 82 9.84 5.40 -4.86
C LEU A 82 10.34 5.58 -6.30
N SER A 83 9.82 4.79 -7.24
CA SER A 83 10.22 4.87 -8.65
C SER A 83 9.79 6.17 -9.36
N PHE A 84 8.89 6.95 -8.77
CA PHE A 84 8.51 8.28 -9.26
C PHE A 84 9.37 9.37 -8.64
N ALA A 85 9.68 9.22 -7.36
CA ALA A 85 10.45 10.21 -6.64
C ALA A 85 11.93 10.22 -7.03
N ASN A 86 12.44 9.17 -7.71
CA ASN A 86 13.88 8.95 -7.95
C ASN A 86 14.71 8.99 -6.64
N LEU A 87 14.09 8.63 -5.52
CA LEU A 87 14.70 8.60 -4.19
C LEU A 87 15.15 7.18 -3.82
N ASN A 88 16.18 7.07 -2.99
CA ASN A 88 16.51 5.82 -2.28
C ASN A 88 15.66 5.71 -0.98
N ALA A 89 15.59 4.53 -0.34
CA ALA A 89 14.74 4.37 0.84
C ALA A 89 15.24 5.09 2.11
N GLU A 90 16.50 5.52 2.17
CA GLU A 90 17.00 6.31 3.30
C GLU A 90 16.45 7.74 3.23
N ASP A 91 16.50 8.36 2.06
CA ASP A 91 15.88 9.67 1.80
C ASP A 91 14.37 9.64 2.01
N TYR A 92 13.75 8.51 1.71
CA TYR A 92 12.33 8.27 1.92
C TYR A 92 11.94 8.20 3.39
N ARG A 93 12.72 7.49 4.23
CA ARG A 93 12.42 7.28 5.65
C ARG A 93 12.37 8.60 6.44
N ASP A 94 13.20 9.56 6.07
CA ASP A 94 13.29 10.86 6.75
C ASP A 94 12.42 11.95 6.09
N SER A 95 11.69 11.61 5.03
CA SER A 95 10.86 12.55 4.27
C SER A 95 9.38 12.53 4.69
N ARG A 96 8.66 13.59 4.30
CA ARG A 96 7.18 13.59 4.31
C ARG A 96 6.59 12.54 3.37
N GLY A 97 7.35 12.11 2.34
CA GLY A 97 6.96 11.07 1.39
C GLY A 97 6.70 9.70 2.04
N LEU A 98 7.27 9.44 3.23
CA LEU A 98 6.96 8.24 4.02
C LEU A 98 5.49 8.19 4.46
N GLY A 99 4.83 9.34 4.68
CA GLY A 99 3.41 9.35 5.04
C GLY A 99 2.51 8.91 3.88
N ASP A 100 2.75 9.50 2.71
CA ASP A 100 1.90 9.38 1.52
C ASP A 100 1.84 7.93 1.01
N THR A 101 3.02 7.34 0.91
CA THR A 101 3.22 5.97 0.48
C THR A 101 2.68 4.92 1.48
N GLU A 102 2.76 5.16 2.80
CA GLU A 102 2.20 4.28 3.81
C GLU A 102 0.67 4.30 3.76
N ILE A 103 0.09 5.48 3.50
CA ILE A 103 -1.34 5.61 3.23
C ILE A 103 -1.73 4.77 2.01
N ASN A 104 -0.98 4.85 0.91
CA ASN A 104 -1.25 4.08 -0.30
C ASN A 104 -1.07 2.58 -0.09
N ALA A 105 0.01 2.17 0.55
CA ALA A 105 0.35 0.77 0.78
C ALA A 105 -0.69 0.10 1.69
N HIS A 106 -1.12 0.76 2.77
CA HIS A 106 -2.19 0.26 3.63
C HIS A 106 -3.56 0.27 2.96
N PHE A 107 -3.85 1.25 2.11
CA PHE A 107 -5.08 1.27 1.31
C PHE A 107 -5.13 0.10 0.32
N ASN A 108 -4.07 -0.09 -0.47
CA ASN A 108 -3.94 -1.17 -1.45
C ASN A 108 -3.97 -2.54 -0.75
N GLN A 109 -3.37 -2.67 0.43
CA GLN A 109 -3.49 -3.87 1.26
C GLN A 109 -4.96 -4.20 1.59
N GLY A 110 -5.75 -3.20 1.99
CA GLY A 110 -7.18 -3.35 2.23
C GLY A 110 -7.95 -3.75 0.98
N GLN A 111 -7.63 -3.14 -0.17
CA GLN A 111 -8.23 -3.50 -1.46
C GLN A 111 -7.95 -4.95 -1.85
N VAL A 112 -6.70 -5.40 -1.72
CA VAL A 112 -6.31 -6.80 -2.01
C VAL A 112 -7.14 -7.78 -1.18
N LEU A 113 -7.33 -7.54 0.12
CA LEU A 113 -8.16 -8.41 0.95
C LEU A 113 -9.63 -8.39 0.57
N ARG A 114 -10.18 -7.22 0.18
CA ARG A 114 -11.56 -7.12 -0.32
C ARG A 114 -11.73 -7.87 -1.64
N GLU A 115 -10.73 -7.82 -2.52
CA GLU A 115 -10.71 -8.56 -3.79
C GLU A 115 -10.59 -10.07 -3.54
N PHE A 116 -9.72 -10.51 -2.62
CA PHE A 116 -9.66 -11.90 -2.18
C PHE A 116 -11.01 -12.39 -1.64
N ARG A 117 -11.64 -11.62 -0.74
CA ARG A 117 -12.95 -11.94 -0.18
C ARG A 117 -14.02 -12.07 -1.27
N SER A 118 -14.00 -11.17 -2.26
CA SER A 118 -14.94 -11.20 -3.39
C SER A 118 -14.67 -12.39 -4.32
N ALA A 119 -13.40 -12.77 -4.47
CA ALA A 119 -12.95 -13.91 -5.28
C ALA A 119 -12.89 -15.23 -4.49
N ARG A 120 -13.35 -15.28 -3.23
CA ARG A 120 -13.15 -16.39 -2.29
C ARG A 120 -13.56 -17.75 -2.84
N ALA A 121 -14.61 -17.82 -3.67
CA ALA A 121 -15.07 -19.06 -4.30
C ALA A 121 -14.10 -19.66 -5.34
N ARG A 122 -13.08 -18.91 -5.78
CA ARG A 122 -12.06 -19.36 -6.74
C ARG A 122 -10.88 -20.10 -6.08
N PHE A 123 -10.80 -20.08 -4.76
CA PHE A 123 -9.68 -20.63 -3.99
C PHE A 123 -10.04 -21.99 -3.38
N ALA A 124 -9.04 -22.86 -3.25
CA ALA A 124 -9.20 -24.17 -2.61
C ALA A 124 -9.59 -24.02 -1.13
N GLY A 125 -10.19 -25.07 -0.54
CA GLY A 125 -10.71 -25.04 0.83
C GLY A 125 -9.78 -24.42 1.88
N PRO A 126 -8.50 -24.84 1.99
CA PRO A 126 -7.55 -24.26 2.94
C PRO A 126 -7.31 -22.75 2.72
N ASP A 127 -7.15 -22.33 1.46
CA ASP A 127 -6.91 -20.94 1.11
C ASP A 127 -8.16 -20.08 1.31
N ALA A 128 -9.35 -20.61 1.01
CA ALA A 128 -10.63 -19.94 1.25
C ALA A 128 -10.86 -19.68 2.75
N LEU A 129 -10.55 -20.65 3.62
CA LEU A 129 -10.60 -20.47 5.07
C LEU A 129 -9.57 -19.43 5.55
N ALA A 130 -8.38 -19.42 4.95
CA ALA A 130 -7.37 -18.43 5.25
C ALA A 130 -7.77 -17.01 4.81
N ILE A 131 -8.48 -16.86 3.69
CA ILE A 131 -9.09 -15.59 3.25
C ILE A 131 -10.10 -15.11 4.28
N ASP A 132 -11.02 -15.99 4.70
CA ASP A 132 -12.04 -15.67 5.70
C ASP A 132 -11.39 -15.20 7.03
N ALA A 133 -10.35 -15.92 7.48
CA ALA A 133 -9.60 -15.55 8.69
C ALA A 133 -8.82 -14.23 8.54
N ALA A 134 -8.16 -14.00 7.39
CA ALA A 134 -7.45 -12.77 7.11
C ALA A 134 -8.40 -11.57 7.08
N CYS A 135 -9.65 -11.75 6.63
CA CYS A 135 -10.65 -10.70 6.54
C CYS A 135 -11.44 -10.45 7.84
N ALA A 136 -11.21 -11.23 8.91
CA ALA A 136 -12.01 -11.18 10.14
C ALA A 136 -11.77 -9.93 11.02
N GLY A 137 -10.89 -9.01 10.63
CA GLY A 137 -10.64 -7.76 11.38
C GLY A 137 -9.72 -7.89 12.61
N VAL A 138 -9.23 -9.09 12.91
CA VAL A 138 -8.46 -9.36 14.15
C VAL A 138 -6.98 -8.99 14.01
N THR A 139 -6.40 -9.15 12.81
CA THR A 139 -5.00 -8.83 12.52
C THR A 139 -4.85 -7.43 11.94
N VAL A 140 -3.62 -6.91 11.87
CA VAL A 140 -3.34 -5.63 11.17
C VAL A 140 -3.79 -5.69 9.71
N PHE A 141 -3.61 -6.84 9.05
CA PHE A 141 -4.15 -7.11 7.72
C PHE A 141 -5.67 -7.02 7.72
N GLY A 142 -6.34 -7.76 8.60
CA GLY A 142 -7.81 -7.79 8.65
C GLY A 142 -8.45 -6.44 8.95
N ARG A 143 -7.83 -5.59 9.77
CA ARG A 143 -8.33 -4.23 10.01
C ARG A 143 -8.38 -3.39 8.73
N SER A 144 -7.43 -3.59 7.81
CA SER A 144 -7.38 -2.85 6.55
C SER A 144 -8.56 -3.11 5.61
N VAL A 145 -9.28 -4.22 5.79
CA VAL A 145 -10.51 -4.50 5.04
C VAL A 145 -11.56 -3.40 5.25
N GLY A 146 -11.63 -2.83 6.45
CA GLY A 146 -12.57 -1.77 6.82
C GLY A 146 -12.11 -0.36 6.43
N TRP A 147 -10.88 -0.18 5.95
CA TRP A 147 -10.40 1.11 5.47
C TRP A 147 -10.84 1.28 4.02
N ILE A 148 -12.03 1.86 3.86
CA ILE A 148 -12.68 2.05 2.56
C ILE A 148 -12.15 3.31 1.89
N THR A 149 -11.71 4.28 2.68
CA THR A 149 -11.14 5.55 2.24
C THR A 149 -9.71 5.72 2.74
N ARG A 150 -8.96 6.64 2.13
CA ARG A 150 -7.66 7.05 2.69
C ARG A 150 -7.80 7.77 4.02
N ALA A 151 -8.92 8.45 4.28
CA ALA A 151 -9.16 9.09 5.57
C ALA A 151 -9.24 8.06 6.69
N ASP A 152 -9.76 6.86 6.42
CA ASP A 152 -9.75 5.75 7.37
C ASP A 152 -8.31 5.31 7.67
N VAL A 153 -7.47 5.21 6.63
CA VAL A 153 -6.06 4.85 6.76
C VAL A 153 -5.29 5.93 7.52
N VAL A 154 -5.44 7.20 7.15
CA VAL A 154 -4.81 8.35 7.84
C VAL A 154 -5.22 8.36 9.31
N SER A 155 -6.51 8.17 9.61
CA SER A 155 -7.01 8.10 10.99
C SER A 155 -6.38 6.95 11.77
N HIS A 156 -6.13 5.81 11.12
CA HIS A 156 -5.41 4.70 11.72
C HIS A 156 -3.94 5.03 11.98
N LEU A 157 -3.22 5.49 10.95
CA LEU A 157 -1.78 5.75 10.99
C LEU A 157 -1.42 6.93 11.91
N ALA A 158 -2.30 7.92 12.02
CA ALA A 158 -2.12 9.10 12.88
C ALA A 158 -2.07 8.77 14.38
N ASN A 159 -2.48 7.56 14.77
CA ASN A 159 -2.42 7.08 16.15
C ASN A 159 -1.34 5.99 16.35
N GLY A 160 -0.46 5.80 15.36
CA GLY A 160 0.54 4.73 15.35
C GLY A 160 1.96 5.24 15.11
N MET A 161 2.84 4.32 14.71
CA MET A 161 4.25 4.57 14.43
C MET A 161 4.49 5.67 13.38
N TYR A 162 3.53 5.85 12.46
CA TYR A 162 3.62 6.82 11.37
C TYR A 162 2.98 8.17 11.68
N ALA A 163 2.55 8.42 12.93
CA ALA A 163 1.79 9.61 13.29
C ALA A 163 2.50 10.91 12.86
N GLY A 164 3.80 11.03 13.13
CA GLY A 164 4.59 12.22 12.74
C GLY A 164 4.63 12.48 11.23
N HIS A 165 4.43 11.45 10.41
CA HIS A 165 4.50 11.53 8.94
C HIS A 165 3.12 11.79 8.31
N VAL A 166 2.02 11.43 8.99
CA VAL A 166 0.64 11.58 8.46
C VAL A 166 -0.19 12.67 9.13
N VAL A 167 0.31 13.31 10.19
CA VAL A 167 -0.44 14.37 10.91
C VAL A 167 -0.81 15.55 10.01
N GLY A 168 0.04 15.92 9.05
CA GLY A 168 -0.28 16.94 8.05
C GLY A 168 -1.50 16.58 7.19
N TRP A 169 -1.70 15.29 6.90
CA TRP A 169 -2.86 14.79 6.17
C TRP A 169 -4.14 14.82 7.00
N ARG A 170 -4.06 14.47 8.28
CA ARG A 170 -5.22 14.52 9.18
C ARG A 170 -5.84 15.91 9.26
N LEU A 171 -5.01 16.96 9.20
CA LEU A 171 -5.45 18.35 9.24
C LEU A 171 -6.01 18.84 7.89
N GLY A 172 -5.59 18.23 6.77
CA GLY A 172 -6.08 18.57 5.42
C GLY A 172 -7.19 17.66 4.87
N ALA A 173 -7.47 16.50 5.49
CA ALA A 173 -8.42 15.50 4.98
C ALA A 173 -9.86 16.00 4.83
N GLY A 174 -10.24 17.08 5.50
CA GLY A 174 -11.53 17.75 5.30
C GLY A 174 -11.66 18.52 3.98
N ILE A 175 -10.55 18.74 3.25
CA ILE A 175 -10.50 19.55 2.02
C ILE A 175 -10.42 18.66 0.76
N TYR A 176 -10.02 17.40 0.89
CA TYR A 176 -9.94 16.44 -0.22
C TYR A 176 -11.21 15.58 -0.24
N SER A 177 -12.32 16.14 -0.72
CA SER A 177 -13.57 15.39 -0.90
C SER A 177 -13.48 14.45 -2.10
N ASP A 178 -13.83 13.19 -1.88
CA ASP A 178 -13.50 12.01 -2.69
C ASP A 178 -14.27 11.86 -4.04
N ASP A 179 -14.56 12.93 -4.77
CA ASP A 179 -15.32 12.81 -6.05
C ASP A 179 -14.53 12.09 -7.15
N MET A 180 -13.19 12.06 -7.05
CA MET A 180 -12.28 11.34 -7.95
C MET A 180 -11.85 9.95 -7.43
N TYR A 181 -12.34 9.53 -6.26
CA TYR A 181 -11.81 8.41 -5.49
C TYR A 181 -12.84 7.32 -5.15
N THR A 182 -14.05 7.40 -5.73
CA THR A 182 -15.18 6.47 -5.55
C THR A 182 -15.24 5.31 -6.55
N SER A 183 -14.34 5.25 -7.54
CA SER A 183 -14.33 4.11 -8.47
C SER A 183 -13.62 2.92 -7.82
N ALA A 184 -14.39 1.95 -7.35
CA ALA A 184 -13.94 0.74 -6.64
C ALA A 184 -13.04 -0.22 -7.46
N ALA A 185 -12.47 0.22 -8.59
CA ALA A 185 -11.85 -0.62 -9.61
C ALA A 185 -10.39 -0.25 -9.96
N ARG A 186 -9.76 0.68 -9.23
CA ARG A 186 -8.38 1.10 -9.50
C ARG A 186 -7.53 1.04 -8.22
N PRO A 187 -6.53 0.13 -8.10
CA PRO A 187 -5.41 0.35 -7.19
C PRO A 187 -4.76 1.68 -7.51
N PHE A 188 -4.28 2.32 -6.45
CA PHE A 188 -3.73 3.65 -6.60
C PHE A 188 -2.24 3.60 -6.85
N HIS A 189 -1.85 4.36 -7.86
CA HIS A 189 -0.48 4.75 -8.15
C HIS A 189 -0.41 6.28 -8.17
N CYS A 190 0.74 6.81 -7.77
CA CYS A 190 1.08 8.23 -7.76
C CYS A 190 1.18 8.88 -9.16
N ASP A 191 1.07 8.13 -10.26
CA ASP A 191 1.29 8.59 -11.64
C ASP A 191 0.47 9.83 -12.03
N GLU A 192 -0.80 9.91 -11.61
CA GLU A 192 -1.71 11.01 -11.98
C GLU A 192 -1.87 12.06 -10.87
N ASN A 193 -1.31 11.82 -9.68
CA ASN A 193 -1.60 12.64 -8.49
C ASN A 193 -0.37 13.31 -7.87
N TRP A 194 0.85 12.96 -8.31
CA TRP A 194 2.07 13.61 -7.79
C TRP A 194 2.12 15.12 -8.07
N HIS A 195 1.47 15.57 -9.15
CA HIS A 195 1.49 16.98 -9.60
C HIS A 195 0.17 17.74 -9.37
N THR A 196 -0.85 17.10 -8.80
CA THR A 196 -2.18 17.69 -8.54
C THR A 196 -2.45 17.94 -7.06
N PHE A 197 -1.40 17.91 -6.23
CA PHE A 197 -1.47 18.31 -4.83
C PHE A 197 -1.62 19.82 -4.70
N ARG A 198 -2.84 20.33 -4.84
CA ARG A 198 -3.17 21.69 -4.40
C ARG A 198 -3.17 21.72 -2.87
N ARG A 199 -2.11 22.29 -2.30
CA ARG A 199 -2.08 22.69 -0.89
C ARG A 199 -3.08 23.83 -0.70
N VAL A 200 -4.30 23.51 -0.28
CA VAL A 200 -5.21 24.55 0.25
C VAL A 200 -4.77 24.79 1.70
N LEU A 201 -4.05 25.89 1.92
CA LEU A 201 -3.74 26.35 3.26
C LEU A 201 -5.04 26.60 4.02
N PRO A 202 -5.11 26.31 5.33
CA PRO A 202 -6.21 26.78 6.15
C PRO A 202 -6.28 28.30 5.99
N VAL A 203 -7.42 28.77 5.51
CA VAL A 203 -7.71 30.19 5.29
C VAL A 203 -7.73 30.86 6.66
N GLU A 204 -6.58 31.39 7.09
CA GLU A 204 -6.58 32.52 8.00
C GLU A 204 -6.83 33.76 7.15
N GLU A 205 -8.12 34.09 7.04
CA GLU A 205 -8.68 35.31 6.45
C GLU A 205 -8.53 35.45 4.92
N GLU A 206 -9.59 35.97 4.32
CA GLU A 206 -9.81 36.18 2.88
C GLU A 206 -8.57 36.64 2.09
N GLY A 207 -8.04 35.80 1.19
CA GLY A 207 -7.10 36.26 0.17
C GLY A 207 -6.18 35.18 -0.41
N GLU A 208 -6.35 34.93 -1.70
CA GLU A 208 -5.40 34.28 -2.63
C GLU A 208 -5.09 32.79 -2.42
N VAL A 209 -5.61 31.98 -3.35
CA VAL A 209 -5.15 30.60 -3.59
C VAL A 209 -3.87 30.69 -4.41
N GLU A 210 -2.72 30.46 -3.79
CA GLU A 210 -1.46 30.33 -4.50
C GLU A 210 -1.36 28.91 -5.10
N GLU A 211 -1.46 28.80 -6.42
CA GLU A 211 -1.16 27.55 -7.13
C GLU A 211 0.35 27.38 -7.22
N ILE A 212 0.90 26.48 -6.40
CA ILE A 212 2.29 26.06 -6.53
C ILE A 212 2.31 24.85 -7.47
N HIS A 213 2.80 25.05 -8.69
CA HIS A 213 3.21 23.96 -9.56
C HIS A 213 4.60 23.48 -9.13
N VAL A 214 4.69 22.23 -8.64
CA VAL A 214 5.96 21.55 -8.32
C VAL A 214 6.26 20.49 -9.36
#